data_AF-A0A2G9PIS7-F1
#
_entry.id   AF-A0A2G9PIS7-F1
#
_cell.length_a   1.000
_cell.length_b   1.000
_cell.length_c   1.000
_cell.angle_alpha   90.00
_cell.angle_beta   90.00
_cell.angle_gamma   90.00
#
_symmetry.space_group_name_H-M   'P 1'
#
loop_
_entity.id
_entity.type
_entity.pdbx_description
1 polymer ?
#
loop_
_entity_poly.entity_id
_entity_poly.type
_entity_poly.pdbx_seq_one_letter_code
_entity_poly.pdbx_strand_id
1 'polypeptide(L)'
;MEYVYSVESKNKGKLAAVLDADPYAEKSFARLGFTLKSSDSVGLPAGKYFVHFKSDEDVGALIAKLREVESVEEASKDEKKAVVEALNKGLDDAVSGFGSIFG
;
A
#
# COMPACT_ATOMS: atom_id res chain seq x y z
N MET A 1 7.67 -10.44 6.17
CA MET A 1 8.27 -9.09 6.32
C MET A 1 7.27 -7.99 5.97
N GLU A 2 7.34 -6.82 6.62
CA GLU A 2 6.43 -5.68 6.36
C GLU A 2 7.13 -4.59 5.56
N TYR A 3 6.45 -4.11 4.52
CA TYR A 3 6.94 -3.09 3.61
C TYR A 3 5.97 -1.93 3.58
N VAL A 4 6.51 -0.71 3.70
CA VAL A 4 5.73 0.52 3.64
C VAL A 4 6.43 1.51 2.73
N TYR A 5 5.71 1.94 1.71
CA TYR A 5 6.15 2.93 0.74
C TYR A 5 5.21 4.11 0.74
N SER A 6 5.76 5.30 0.54
CA SER A 6 5.02 6.54 0.33
C SER A 6 5.11 6.94 -1.13
N VAL A 7 4.03 7.51 -1.66
CA VAL A 7 3.99 8.07 -3.01
C VAL A 7 3.27 9.41 -2.97
N GLU A 8 3.65 10.35 -3.82
CA GLU A 8 2.85 11.56 -4.00
C GLU A 8 1.45 11.26 -4.55
N SER A 9 0.47 12.03 -4.09
CA SER A 9 -0.94 11.96 -4.54
C SER A 9 -1.11 12.08 -6.05
N LYS A 10 -0.24 12.85 -6.71
CA LYS A 10 -0.21 13.00 -8.18
C LYS A 10 0.08 11.68 -8.89
N ASN A 11 0.86 10.80 -8.27
CA ASN A 11 1.26 9.51 -8.82
C ASN A 11 0.41 8.35 -8.29
N LYS A 12 -0.66 8.64 -7.52
CA LYS A 12 -1.63 7.62 -7.05
C LYS A 12 -2.19 6.77 -8.19
N GLY A 13 -2.50 7.37 -9.34
CA GLY A 13 -3.01 6.65 -10.50
C GLY A 13 -2.00 5.64 -11.06
N LYS A 14 -0.72 6.04 -11.17
CA LYS A 14 0.37 5.15 -11.59
C LYS A 14 0.61 4.04 -10.56
N LEU A 15 0.57 4.38 -9.27
CA LEU A 15 0.69 3.42 -8.18
C LEU A 15 -0.44 2.38 -8.22
N ALA A 16 -1.70 2.81 -8.35
CA ALA A 16 -2.85 1.92 -8.49
C ALA A 16 -2.68 1.01 -9.70
N ALA A 17 -2.26 1.58 -10.84
CA ALA A 17 -1.95 0.78 -12.02
C ALA A 17 -0.86 -0.26 -11.76
N VAL A 18 0.21 0.03 -11.01
CA VAL A 18 1.25 -0.95 -10.65
C VAL A 18 0.74 -2.02 -9.69
N LEU A 19 -0.11 -1.64 -8.74
CA LEU A 19 -0.75 -2.57 -7.80
C LEU A 19 -1.74 -3.51 -8.50
N ASP A 20 -2.42 -2.99 -9.53
CA ASP A 20 -3.42 -3.70 -10.34
C ASP A 20 -2.87 -4.29 -11.64
N ALA A 21 -1.61 -4.02 -12.02
CA ALA A 21 -1.07 -4.34 -13.35
C ALA A 21 -0.98 -5.85 -13.63
N ASP A 22 -0.96 -6.67 -12.59
CA ASP A 22 -0.91 -8.12 -12.72
C ASP A 22 -1.61 -8.76 -11.51
N PRO A 23 -2.93 -8.93 -11.50
CA PRO A 23 -3.62 -9.59 -10.39
C PRO A 23 -3.46 -11.12 -10.42
N TYR A 24 -3.06 -11.67 -11.58
CA TYR A 24 -2.95 -13.11 -11.83
C TYR A 24 -1.51 -13.64 -11.80
N ALA A 25 -0.49 -12.78 -11.70
CA ALA A 25 0.88 -13.25 -11.58
C ALA A 25 1.09 -13.98 -10.25
N GLU A 26 2.03 -14.93 -10.21
CA GLU A 26 2.36 -15.64 -8.96
C GLU A 26 2.76 -14.67 -7.85
N LYS A 27 3.49 -13.60 -8.19
CA LYS A 27 3.88 -12.51 -7.30
C LYS A 27 3.10 -11.24 -7.65
N SER A 28 1.98 -11.04 -6.95
CA SER A 28 1.06 -9.93 -7.21
C SER A 28 0.67 -9.24 -5.90
N PHE A 29 0.59 -7.91 -5.89
CA PHE A 29 0.09 -7.17 -4.73
C PHE A 29 -1.33 -7.59 -4.35
N ALA A 30 -2.18 -7.88 -5.34
CA ALA A 30 -3.53 -8.40 -5.13
C ALA A 30 -3.57 -9.75 -4.40
N ARG A 31 -2.59 -10.64 -4.64
CA ARG A 31 -2.47 -11.93 -3.94
C ARG A 31 -1.84 -11.81 -2.56
N LEU A 32 -0.90 -10.88 -2.42
CA LEU A 32 -0.22 -10.58 -1.14
C LEU A 32 -1.14 -9.88 -0.14
N GLY A 33 -2.10 -9.09 -0.62
CA GLY A 33 -2.88 -8.20 0.20
C GLY A 33 -2.07 -6.94 0.51
N PHE A 34 -2.47 -5.83 -0.09
CA PHE A 34 -1.92 -4.51 0.20
C PHE A 34 -2.98 -3.64 0.84
N THR A 35 -2.55 -2.67 1.64
CA THR A 35 -3.41 -1.62 2.16
C THR A 35 -2.88 -0.27 1.73
N LEU A 36 -3.78 0.54 1.18
CA LEU A 36 -3.48 1.88 0.71
C LEU A 36 -4.17 2.87 1.64
N LYS A 37 -3.39 3.73 2.30
CA LYS A 37 -3.87 4.77 3.22
C LYS A 37 -3.40 6.13 2.73
N SER A 38 -4.24 7.13 2.84
CA SER A 38 -3.86 8.50 2.54
C SER A 38 -3.13 9.11 3.74
N SER A 39 -2.22 10.05 3.51
CA SER A 39 -1.43 10.66 4.59
C SER A 39 -2.31 11.38 5.62
N ASP A 40 -3.42 11.97 5.18
CA ASP A 40 -4.45 12.56 6.04
C ASP A 40 -5.09 11.54 6.99
N SER A 41 -5.30 10.30 6.55
CA SER A 41 -5.91 9.24 7.37
C SER A 41 -5.00 8.74 8.50
N VAL A 42 -3.70 9.01 8.42
CA VAL A 42 -2.70 8.55 9.39
C VAL A 42 -2.09 9.71 10.19
N GLY A 43 -2.66 10.92 10.07
CA GLY A 43 -2.19 12.11 10.76
C GLY A 43 -0.89 12.71 10.21
N LEU A 44 -0.52 12.36 8.98
CA LEU A 44 0.64 12.90 8.27
C LEU A 44 0.23 14.04 7.31
N PRO A 45 1.17 14.89 6.87
CA PRO A 45 0.86 16.00 5.96
C PRO A 45 0.16 15.51 4.70
N ALA A 46 -1.02 16.09 4.41
CA ALA A 46 -1.83 15.74 3.24
C ALA A 46 -1.04 15.92 1.94
N GLY A 47 -1.19 14.98 1.00
CA GLY A 47 -0.55 15.04 -0.31
C GLY A 47 0.28 13.81 -0.68
N LYS A 48 0.42 12.84 0.22
CA LYS A 48 1.04 11.54 -0.05
C LYS A 48 0.05 10.39 0.23
N TYR A 49 0.27 9.26 -0.41
CA TYR A 49 -0.37 7.99 -0.10
C TYR A 49 0.68 7.01 0.39
N PHE A 50 0.30 6.20 1.36
CA PHE A 50 1.11 5.14 1.92
C PHE A 50 0.54 3.79 1.50
N VAL A 51 1.39 2.94 0.94
CA VAL A 51 1.10 1.55 0.65
C VAL A 51 1.84 0.70 1.66
N HIS A 52 1.09 -0.08 2.40
CA HIS A 52 1.60 -1.11 3.28
C HIS A 52 1.26 -2.48 2.70
N PHE A 53 2.21 -3.40 2.66
CA PHE A 53 1.94 -4.79 2.34
C PHE A 53 2.89 -5.69 3.14
N LYS A 54 2.41 -6.89 3.45
CA LYS A 54 3.18 -7.90 4.15
C LYS A 54 3.44 -9.06 3.20
N SER A 55 4.69 -9.49 3.13
CA SER A 55 5.09 -10.66 2.35
C SER A 55 6.15 -11.43 3.08
N ASP A 56 5.97 -12.75 3.17
CA ASP A 56 7.01 -13.66 3.64
C ASP A 56 7.84 -14.23 2.47
N GLU A 57 7.45 -13.93 1.24
CA GLU A 57 8.14 -14.29 0.01
C GLU A 57 8.96 -13.12 -0.57
N ASP A 58 9.86 -13.45 -1.51
CA ASP A 58 10.70 -12.47 -2.20
C ASP A 58 9.88 -11.54 -3.11
N VAL A 59 9.69 -10.31 -2.63
CA VAL A 59 8.97 -9.20 -3.29
C VAL A 59 9.90 -8.29 -4.10
N GLY A 60 11.16 -8.66 -4.35
CA GLY A 60 12.11 -7.80 -5.05
C GLY A 60 11.61 -7.28 -6.41
N ALA A 61 10.92 -8.14 -7.17
CA ALA A 61 10.30 -7.77 -8.45
C ALA A 61 9.15 -6.76 -8.29
N LEU A 62 8.35 -6.89 -7.24
CA LEU A 62 7.24 -5.98 -6.93
C LEU A 62 7.75 -4.63 -6.43
N ILE A 63 8.80 -4.63 -5.60
CA ILE A 63 9.49 -3.42 -5.16
C ILE A 63 10.15 -2.71 -6.34
N ALA A 64 10.75 -3.46 -7.28
CA ALA A 64 11.31 -2.88 -8.50
C ALA A 64 10.23 -2.15 -9.31
N LYS A 65 9.07 -2.77 -9.53
CA LYS A 65 7.91 -2.12 -10.18
C LYS A 65 7.42 -0.88 -9.42
N LEU A 66 7.37 -0.93 -8.09
CA LEU A 66 7.03 0.24 -7.27
C LEU A 66 8.02 1.39 -7.46
N ARG A 67 9.32 1.08 -7.55
CA ARG A 67 10.37 2.08 -7.80
C ARG A 67 10.34 2.70 -9.20
N GLU A 68 9.61 2.10 -10.15
CA GLU A 68 9.37 2.73 -11.46
C GLU A 68 8.37 3.90 -11.37
N VAL A 69 7.58 3.96 -10.29
CA VAL A 69 6.67 5.07 -10.06
C VAL A 69 7.46 6.26 -9.52
N GLU A 70 7.42 7.38 -10.25
CA GLU A 70 8.00 8.64 -9.79
C GLU A 70 7.46 9.02 -8.40
N SER A 71 8.33 9.53 -7.54
CA SER A 71 8.00 9.92 -6.16
C SER A 71 7.62 8.77 -5.23
N VAL A 72 7.88 7.50 -5.58
CA VAL A 72 7.86 6.40 -4.59
C VAL A 72 9.11 6.45 -3.73
N GLU A 73 8.89 6.63 -2.44
CA GLU A 73 9.93 6.66 -1.41
C GLU A 73 9.60 5.62 -0.34
N GLU A 74 10.62 4.96 0.21
CA GLU A 74 10.39 4.09 1.35
C GLU A 74 10.03 4.93 2.58
N ALA A 75 8.92 4.60 3.23
CA ALA A 75 8.45 5.38 4.37
C ALA A 75 9.45 5.29 5.54
N SER A 76 9.65 6.40 6.24
CA SER A 76 10.53 6.46 7.42
C SER A 76 9.96 5.61 8.55
N LYS A 77 10.81 5.17 9.51
CA LYS A 77 10.35 4.33 10.65
C LYS A 77 9.13 4.92 11.38
N ASP A 78 9.11 6.23 11.58
CA ASP A 78 7.98 6.94 12.19
C ASP A 78 6.70 6.86 11.33
N GLU A 79 6.82 7.05 10.02
CA GLU A 79 5.70 6.93 9.08
C GLU A 79 5.20 5.49 8.99
N LYS A 80 6.11 4.50 8.93
CA LYS A 80 5.75 3.07 8.95
C LYS A 80 4.93 2.75 10.20
N LYS A 81 5.37 3.23 11.36
CA LYS A 81 4.67 2.99 12.63
C LYS A 81 3.30 3.66 12.64
N ALA A 82 3.18 4.90 12.18
CA ALA A 82 1.90 5.60 12.08
C ALA A 82 0.92 4.87 11.14
N VAL A 83 1.41 4.41 9.99
CA VAL A 83 0.61 3.65 9.03
C VAL A 83 0.20 2.31 9.62
N VAL A 84 1.11 1.54 10.22
CA VAL A 84 0.81 0.26 10.86
C VAL A 84 -0.17 0.43 12.02
N GLU A 85 -0.04 1.47 12.84
CA GLU A 85 -0.97 1.77 13.92
C GLU A 85 -2.36 2.14 13.40
N ALA A 86 -2.42 2.96 12.36
CA ALA A 86 -3.68 3.30 11.69
C ALA A 86 -4.31 2.11 10.97
N LEU A 87 -3.49 1.16 10.49
CA LEU A 87 -3.96 -0.10 9.92
C LEU A 87 -4.49 -1.05 10.97
N ASN A 88 -3.82 -1.19 12.11
CA ASN A 88 -4.33 -1.97 13.23
C ASN A 88 -5.66 -1.39 13.75
N LYS A 89 -5.76 -0.05 13.84
CA LYS A 89 -7.03 0.62 14.19
C LYS A 89 -8.11 0.47 13.11
N GLY A 90 -7.73 0.53 11.83
CA GLY A 90 -8.66 0.45 10.71
C GLY A 90 -9.00 -0.97 10.24
N LEU A 91 -8.24 -2.00 10.64
CA LEU A 91 -8.56 -3.40 10.38
C LEU A 91 -9.79 -3.86 11.17
N ASP A 92 -10.05 -3.26 12.34
CA ASP A 92 -11.33 -3.41 13.04
C ASP A 92 -12.52 -2.90 12.18
N ASP A 93 -12.32 -1.82 11.41
CA ASP A 93 -13.36 -1.28 10.52
C ASP A 93 -13.43 -1.98 9.15
N ALA A 94 -12.29 -2.45 8.62
CA ALA A 94 -12.17 -3.00 7.27
C ALA A 94 -12.68 -4.45 7.11
N VAL A 95 -12.94 -5.17 8.21
CA VAL A 95 -13.68 -6.45 8.18
C VAL A 95 -15.09 -6.29 7.57
N SER A 96 -15.61 -5.06 7.46
CA SER A 96 -16.89 -4.78 6.78
C SER A 96 -16.77 -4.29 5.32
N GLY A 97 -15.56 -4.02 4.80
CA GLY A 97 -15.39 -3.23 3.56
C GLY A 97 -15.03 -3.99 2.28
N PHE A 98 -14.57 -5.24 2.36
CA PHE A 98 -14.14 -6.04 1.20
C PHE A 98 -15.04 -7.27 0.96
N GLY A 99 -16.29 -7.21 1.42
CA GLY A 99 -17.31 -8.25 1.21
C GLY A 99 -18.45 -7.84 0.27
N SER A 100 -18.37 -6.71 -0.43
CA SER A 100 -19.50 -6.17 -1.24
C SER A 100 -19.27 -6.13 -2.75
N ILE A 101 -18.20 -6.75 -3.29
CA ILE A 101 -17.95 -6.82 -4.75
C ILE A 101 -18.49 -8.14 -5.36
N PHE A 102 -19.36 -8.85 -4.65
CA PHE A 102 -20.22 -9.89 -5.23
C PHE A 102 -21.63 -9.74 -4.65
N GLY A 103 -22.38 -8.77 -5.17
CA GLY A 103 -23.81 -8.59 -4.98
C GLY A 103 -24.48 -8.41 -6.33
#